data_AF-A0A9E6EBT7-F1
#
_entry.id   AF-A0A9E6EBT7-F1
#
_cell.length_a   1.000
_cell.length_b   1.000
_cell.length_c   1.000
_cell.angle_alpha   90.00
_cell.angle_beta   90.00
_cell.angle_gamma   90.00
#
_symmetry.space_group_name_H-M   'P 1'
#
loop_
_entity.id
_entity.type
_entity.pdbx_description
1 polymer ?
#
loop_
_entity_poly.entity_id
_entity_poly.type
_entity_poly.pdbx_seq_one_letter_code
_entity_poly.pdbx_strand_id
1 'polypeptide(L)'
;MEQQESGQRILDPIERAKLGIKIFNLSYNEAEELIDAYVSGKNYDKASVDFFKDQVATQVHIREKGAEFLVTGGEIIRLVVSSFIKNLPKPDESGR
;
A
#
# COMPACT_ATOMS: atom_id res chain seq x y z
N MET A 1 -25.98 -11.45 9.45
CA MET A 1 -24.67 -12.12 9.40
C MET A 1 -24.59 -12.95 10.66
N GLU A 2 -24.63 -14.27 10.51
CA GLU A 2 -24.68 -15.22 11.62
C GLU A 2 -23.31 -15.26 12.32
N GLN A 3 -23.29 -14.89 13.60
CA GLN A 3 -22.13 -15.08 14.46
C GLN A 3 -21.97 -16.59 14.69
N GLN A 4 -21.05 -17.23 13.98
CA GLN A 4 -20.66 -18.61 14.26
C GLN A 4 -20.06 -18.67 15.67
N GLU A 5 -20.78 -19.31 16.60
CA GLU A 5 -20.39 -19.60 17.97
C GLU A 5 -19.26 -20.66 18.04
N SER A 6 -18.12 -20.44 17.39
CA SER A 6 -17.00 -21.40 17.44
C SER A 6 -16.10 -21.22 18.67
N GLY A 7 -16.37 -20.23 19.54
CA GLY A 7 -15.48 -19.87 20.65
C GLY A 7 -14.10 -19.36 20.20
N GLN A 8 -13.87 -19.27 18.90
CA GLN A 8 -12.64 -18.74 18.31
C GLN A 8 -12.71 -17.22 18.25
N ARG A 9 -11.59 -16.57 18.53
CA ARG A 9 -11.49 -15.10 18.52
C ARG A 9 -11.50 -14.63 17.08
N ILE A 10 -12.34 -13.66 16.77
CA ILE A 10 -12.29 -12.97 15.47
C ILE A 10 -11.35 -11.78 15.66
N LEU A 11 -10.48 -11.53 14.68
CA LEU A 11 -9.71 -10.29 14.60
C LEU A 11 -10.71 -9.12 14.51
N ASP A 12 -10.91 -8.41 15.62
CA ASP A 12 -11.87 -7.32 15.66
C ASP A 12 -11.35 -6.09 14.89
N PRO A 13 -12.23 -5.16 14.51
CA PRO A 13 -11.82 -3.97 13.74
C PRO A 13 -10.73 -3.12 14.41
N ILE A 14 -10.69 -3.07 15.74
CA ILE A 14 -9.69 -2.30 16.50
C ILE A 14 -8.35 -3.02 16.48
N GLU A 15 -8.33 -4.34 16.66
CA GLU A 15 -7.13 -5.16 16.52
C GLU A 15 -6.55 -5.05 15.10
N ARG A 16 -7.41 -5.14 14.08
CA ARG A 16 -7.02 -4.93 12.67
C ARG A 16 -6.44 -3.55 12.43
N ALA A 17 -7.04 -2.49 12.98
CA ALA A 17 -6.52 -1.13 12.86
C ALA A 17 -5.15 -0.98 13.52
N LYS A 18 -4.96 -1.54 14.73
CA LYS A 18 -3.68 -1.51 15.44
C LYS A 18 -2.59 -2.28 14.69
N LEU A 19 -2.91 -3.45 14.15
CA LEU A 19 -1.99 -4.21 13.30
C LEU A 19 -1.70 -3.47 12.00
N GLY A 20 -2.73 -2.90 11.37
CA GLY A 20 -2.63 -2.08 10.17
C GLY A 20 -1.60 -0.95 10.30
N ILE A 21 -1.63 -0.21 11.41
CA ILE A 21 -0.63 0.86 11.68
C ILE A 21 0.79 0.29 11.77
N LYS A 22 0.97 -0.88 12.40
CA LYS A 22 2.29 -1.51 12.56
C LYS A 22 2.86 -2.03 11.24
N ILE A 23 2.00 -2.54 10.37
CA ILE A 23 2.40 -3.18 9.11
C ILE A 23 2.34 -2.24 7.89
N PHE A 24 1.84 -1.01 8.05
CA PHE A 24 1.59 -0.06 6.96
C PHE A 24 2.79 0.16 6.01
N ASN A 25 4.00 0.21 6.57
CA ASN A 25 5.24 0.46 5.82
C ASN A 25 6.05 -0.81 5.53
N LEU A 26 5.55 -1.99 5.91
CA LEU A 26 6.26 -3.25 5.72
C LEU A 26 5.99 -3.81 4.32
N SER A 27 6.83 -4.77 3.91
CA SER A 27 6.50 -5.68 2.81
C SER A 27 5.42 -6.68 3.26
N TYR A 28 4.77 -7.35 2.31
CA TYR A 28 3.76 -8.35 2.64
C TYR A 28 4.32 -9.48 3.51
N ASN A 29 5.52 -9.98 3.22
CA ASN A 29 6.13 -11.08 3.99
C ASN A 29 6.37 -10.68 5.46
N GLU A 30 6.92 -9.49 5.70
CA GLU A 30 7.15 -8.98 7.06
C GLU A 30 5.83 -8.71 7.80
N ALA A 31 4.82 -8.21 7.08
CA ALA A 31 3.48 -8.00 7.62
C ALA A 31 2.82 -9.33 8.00
N GLU A 32 2.94 -10.35 7.15
CA GLU A 32 2.42 -11.69 7.36
C GLU A 32 3.04 -12.34 8.60
N GLU A 33 4.37 -12.31 8.73
CA GLU A 33 5.07 -12.83 9.91
C GLU A 33 4.61 -12.15 11.21
N LEU A 34 4.40 -10.83 11.17
CA LEU A 34 3.93 -10.07 12.33
C LEU A 34 2.49 -10.44 12.69
N ILE A 35 1.61 -10.62 11.70
CA ILE A 35 0.24 -11.09 11.91
C ILE A 35 0.25 -12.49 12.51
N ASP A 36 1.06 -13.41 11.97
CA ASP A 36 1.18 -14.79 12.45
C ASP A 36 1.70 -14.84 13.89
N ALA A 37 2.74 -14.07 14.20
CA ALA A 37 3.25 -13.92 15.57
C ALA A 37 2.18 -13.34 16.51
N TYR A 38 1.35 -12.41 16.02
CA TYR A 38 0.28 -11.82 16.82
C TYR A 38 -0.84 -12.83 17.14
N VAL A 39 -1.23 -13.69 16.20
CA VAL A 39 -2.34 -14.63 16.39
C VAL A 39 -1.91 -15.96 17.01
N SER A 40 -0.61 -16.27 16.97
CA SER A 40 -0.04 -17.51 17.51
C SER A 40 -0.43 -17.73 18.97
N GLY A 41 -0.98 -18.92 19.25
CA GLY A 41 -1.42 -19.33 20.58
C GLY A 41 -2.68 -18.64 21.12
N LYS A 42 -3.36 -17.79 20.34
CA LYS A 42 -4.52 -16.99 20.82
C LYS A 42 -5.90 -17.49 20.34
N ASN A 43 -5.97 -18.68 19.75
CA ASN A 43 -7.22 -19.31 19.28
C ASN A 43 -8.07 -18.40 18.38
N TYR A 44 -7.44 -17.74 17.41
CA TYR A 44 -8.16 -16.95 16.42
C TYR A 44 -8.83 -17.85 15.38
N ASP A 45 -9.99 -17.42 14.89
CA ASP A 45 -10.64 -18.01 13.72
C ASP A 45 -9.76 -17.80 12.48
N LYS A 46 -9.41 -18.91 11.82
CA LYS A 46 -8.50 -18.90 10.69
C LYS A 46 -9.06 -18.07 9.53
N ALA A 47 -10.35 -18.18 9.25
CA ALA A 47 -10.97 -17.45 8.13
C ALA A 47 -10.89 -15.93 8.32
N SER A 48 -11.07 -15.45 9.56
CA SER A 48 -10.90 -14.03 9.92
C SER A 48 -9.46 -13.54 9.75
N VAL A 49 -8.48 -14.35 10.14
CA VAL A 49 -7.05 -14.04 9.96
C VAL A 49 -6.68 -14.01 8.48
N ASP A 50 -7.08 -15.03 7.72
CA ASP A 50 -6.81 -15.15 6.29
C ASP A 50 -7.44 -13.98 5.51
N PHE A 51 -8.67 -13.60 5.87
CA PHE A 51 -9.32 -12.42 5.29
C PHE A 51 -8.54 -11.13 5.58
N PHE A 52 -8.02 -10.96 6.81
CA PHE A 52 -7.21 -9.79 7.13
C PHE A 52 -5.89 -9.78 6.35
N LYS A 53 -5.22 -10.94 6.21
CA LYS A 53 -4.01 -11.08 5.39
C LYS A 53 -4.26 -10.70 3.93
N ASP A 54 -5.37 -11.13 3.35
CA ASP A 54 -5.76 -10.77 1.98
C ASP A 54 -5.98 -9.26 1.80
N GLN A 55 -6.63 -8.61 2.79
CA GLN A 55 -6.76 -7.15 2.80
C GLN A 55 -5.41 -6.43 2.87
N VAL A 56 -4.43 -6.99 3.58
CA VAL A 56 -3.08 -6.44 3.67
C VAL A 56 -2.32 -6.64 2.36
N ALA A 57 -2.40 -7.83 1.76
CA ALA A 57 -1.82 -8.11 0.44
C ALA A 57 -2.33 -7.12 -0.62
N THR A 58 -3.64 -6.87 -0.62
CA THR A 58 -4.28 -5.91 -1.52
C THR A 58 -3.74 -4.49 -1.30
N GLN A 59 -3.59 -4.05 -0.05
CA GLN A 59 -3.06 -2.71 0.26
C GLN A 59 -1.60 -2.55 -0.16
N VAL A 60 -0.76 -3.56 0.07
CA VAL A 60 0.65 -3.56 -0.36
C VAL A 60 0.72 -3.46 -1.88
N HIS A 61 -0.08 -4.26 -2.60
CA HIS A 61 -0.13 -4.23 -4.05
C HIS A 61 -0.57 -2.85 -4.59
N ILE A 62 -1.61 -2.25 -3.99
CA ILE A 62 -2.05 -0.89 -4.35
C ILE A 62 -0.94 0.14 -4.10
N ARG A 63 -0.20 0.02 -2.99
CA ARG A 63 0.92 0.93 -2.69
C ARG A 63 2.02 0.83 -3.73
N GLU A 64 2.40 -0.39 -4.11
CA GLU A 64 3.41 -0.65 -5.14
C GLU A 64 2.98 -0.07 -6.48
N LYS A 65 1.74 -0.33 -6.91
CA LYS A 65 1.19 0.24 -8.15
C LYS A 65 1.04 1.76 -8.09
N GLY A 66 0.65 2.31 -6.95
CA GLY A 66 0.60 3.76 -6.74
C GLY A 66 1.99 4.41 -6.90
N ALA A 67 3.03 3.78 -6.38
CA ALA A 67 4.40 4.25 -6.55
C ALA A 67 4.84 4.19 -8.03
N GLU A 68 4.55 3.09 -8.74
CA GLU A 68 4.80 2.97 -10.18
C GLU A 68 4.08 4.07 -10.99
N PHE A 69 2.82 4.35 -10.67
CA PHE A 69 2.04 5.41 -11.32
C PHE A 69 2.62 6.79 -11.09
N LEU A 70 3.07 7.11 -9.86
CA LEU A 70 3.68 8.40 -9.55
C LEU A 70 5.00 8.60 -10.31
N VAL A 71 5.83 7.57 -10.41
CA VAL A 71 7.09 7.62 -11.19
C VAL A 71 6.79 7.88 -12.65
N THR A 72 5.92 7.07 -13.24
CA THR A 72 5.54 7.18 -14.67
C THR A 72 4.91 8.54 -14.96
N GLY A 73 4.02 9.03 -14.08
CA GLY A 73 3.42 10.35 -14.19
C GLY A 73 4.45 11.48 -14.12
N GLY A 74 5.45 11.36 -13.25
CA GLY A 74 6.58 12.30 -13.17
C GLY A 74 7.40 12.34 -14.45
N GLU A 75 7.66 11.18 -15.07
CA GLU A 75 8.34 11.10 -16.37
C GLU A 75 7.55 11.78 -17.48
N ILE A 76 6.23 11.59 -17.53
CA ILE A 76 5.34 12.27 -18.49
C ILE A 76 5.42 13.79 -18.30
N ILE A 77 5.28 14.28 -17.05
CA ILE A 77 5.39 15.72 -16.76
C ILE A 77 6.75 16.25 -17.19
N ARG A 78 7.84 15.54 -16.88
CA ARG A 78 9.20 15.92 -17.28
C ARG A 78 9.36 16.00 -18.80
N LEU A 79 8.81 15.04 -19.53
CA LEU A 79 8.83 15.02 -21.00
C LEU A 79 8.05 16.20 -21.59
N VAL A 80 6.87 16.48 -21.05
CA VAL A 80 6.04 17.62 -21.46
C VAL A 80 6.80 18.93 -21.21
N VAL A 81 7.27 19.17 -19.98
CA VAL A 81 8.04 20.36 -19.62
C VAL A 81 9.29 20.51 -20.48
N SER A 82 10.05 19.43 -20.69
CA SER A 82 11.26 19.46 -21.51
C SER A 82 10.93 19.80 -22.97
N SER A 83 9.82 19.32 -23.50
CA SER A 83 9.37 19.61 -24.87
C SER A 83 8.88 21.05 -25.01
N PHE A 84 8.19 21.59 -24.01
CA PHE A 84 7.83 23.00 -23.95
C PHE A 84 9.07 23.89 -23.89
N ILE A 85 10.03 23.62 -23.01
CA ILE A 85 11.27 24.41 -22.89
C ILE A 85 12.08 24.38 -24.18
N LYS A 86 12.19 23.22 -24.84
CA LYS A 86 12.93 23.11 -26.12
C LYS A 86 12.28 23.89 -27.26
N ASN A 87 10.97 24.07 -27.23
CA ASN A 87 10.21 24.79 -28.25
C ASN A 87 9.95 26.26 -27.89
N LEU A 88 10.39 26.73 -26.71
CA LEU A 88 10.35 28.16 -26.40
C LEU A 88 11.36 28.89 -27.31
N PRO A 89 10.97 30.04 -27.89
CA PRO A 89 11.90 30.85 -28.66
C PRO A 89 13.07 31.24 -27.78
N LYS A 90 14.30 30.95 -28.24
CA LYS A 90 15.50 31.38 -27.53
C LYS A 90 15.51 32.91 -27.51
N PRO A 91 15.87 33.55 -26.38
CA PRO A 91 16.09 34.99 -26.38
C PRO A 91 17.19 35.29 -27.41
N ASP A 92 16.87 36.23 -28.30
CA ASP A 92 17.75 36.65 -29.38
C ASP A 92 19.08 37.15 -28.77
N GLU A 93 20.22 36.52 -29.10
CA GLU A 93 21.56 37.03 -28.76
C GLU A 93 21.95 38.24 -29.64
N SER A 94 20.96 38.97 -30.17
CA SER A 94 21.10 40.17 -30.98
C SER A 94 20.79 41.41 -30.15
N GLY A 95 21.62 41.66 -29.14
CA GLY A 95 21.65 42.90 -28.36
C GLY A 95 23.06 43.48 -28.34
N ARG A 96 23.59 43.84 -29.52
CA ARG A 96 24.77 44.69 -29.71
C ARG A 96 24.48 45.71 -30.79
#